data_AF-X7F7X7-F1
#
_entry.id   AF-X7F7X7-F1
#
_cell.length_a   1.000
_cell.length_b   1.000
_cell.length_c   1.000
_cell.angle_alpha   90.00
_cell.angle_beta   90.00
_cell.angle_gamma   90.00
#
_symmetry.space_group_name_H-M   'P 1'
#
loop_
_entity.id
_entity.type
_entity.pdbx_description
1 polymer ?
#
loop_
_entity_poly.entity_id
_entity_poly.type
_entity_poly.pdbx_seq_one_letter_code
_entity_poly.pdbx_strand_id
1 'polypeptide(L)'
;MSDDRKTSPRGKPAEEPREASAGVGVAEAPAAADDATGDQDFGATIPEFDESQSVTTTAKPEGDGVAGRSIQAMLNVDLEVKVVLGDCRMPISTLLKLTRGSVIELDQRIGEPVELVVNDRLVARGELVKLAGDRIGVSLTEIVRDHVSEF
;
A
#
# COMPACT_ATOMS: atom_id res chain seq x y z
N MET A 1 20.46 -66.85 29.37
CA MET A 1 18.98 -66.92 29.43
C MET A 1 18.48 -65.54 29.04
N SER A 2 18.69 -65.09 27.80
CA SER A 2 18.08 -65.58 26.56
C SER A 2 16.58 -65.35 26.58
N ASP A 3 16.15 -64.20 26.06
CA ASP A 3 15.03 -64.19 25.12
C ASP A 3 15.31 -63.12 24.07
N ASP A 4 15.78 -63.65 22.95
CA ASP A 4 15.94 -63.04 21.65
C ASP A 4 14.61 -63.28 20.92
N ARG A 5 13.95 -62.23 20.41
CA ARG A 5 12.97 -62.40 19.33
C ARG A 5 12.64 -61.07 18.62
N LYS A 6 13.14 -60.99 17.36
CA LYS A 6 12.61 -60.28 16.19
C LYS A 6 12.66 -58.75 16.24
N THR A 7 13.51 -58.06 15.47
CA THR A 7 13.68 -58.05 13.99
C THR A 7 12.36 -57.86 13.20
N SER A 8 12.14 -56.63 12.74
CA SER A 8 11.97 -56.34 11.32
C SER A 8 11.86 -54.83 11.09
N PRO A 9 12.74 -54.25 10.25
CA PRO A 9 12.54 -52.94 9.65
C PRO A 9 11.58 -53.10 8.47
N ARG A 10 10.69 -52.12 8.25
CA ARG A 10 9.88 -52.10 7.03
C ARG A 10 9.93 -50.70 6.44
N GLY A 11 10.83 -50.54 5.48
CA GLY A 11 10.82 -49.40 4.59
C GLY A 11 9.59 -49.44 3.69
N LYS A 12 9.18 -48.24 3.27
CA LYS A 12 8.83 -47.94 1.88
C LYS A 12 9.20 -46.48 1.60
N PRO A 13 10.07 -46.20 0.63
CA PRO A 13 10.10 -44.90 -0.04
C PRO A 13 8.92 -44.85 -1.02
N ALA A 14 8.15 -43.77 -0.98
CA ALA A 14 7.15 -43.45 -2.00
C ALA A 14 7.54 -42.06 -2.51
N GLU A 15 8.15 -41.96 -3.69
CA GLU A 15 7.50 -41.98 -5.00
C GLU A 15 7.41 -40.54 -5.52
N GLU A 16 8.50 -40.13 -6.16
CA GLU A 16 8.52 -39.11 -7.20
C GLU A 16 7.99 -39.80 -8.47
N PRO A 17 6.96 -39.26 -9.14
CA PRO A 17 7.25 -38.69 -10.46
C PRO A 17 6.27 -37.58 -10.88
N ARG A 18 6.74 -36.50 -11.50
CA ARG A 18 6.09 -35.89 -12.68
C ARG A 18 7.11 -35.10 -13.50
N GLU A 19 7.61 -35.75 -14.54
CA GLU A 19 8.18 -35.09 -15.72
C GLU A 19 7.05 -34.50 -16.60
N ALA A 20 7.42 -33.45 -17.33
CA ALA A 20 6.86 -32.96 -18.59
C ALA A 20 5.41 -32.39 -18.56
N SER A 21 5.11 -31.26 -19.18
CA SER A 21 5.52 -30.79 -20.50
C SER A 21 4.94 -29.37 -20.77
N ALA A 22 5.45 -28.75 -21.85
CA ALA A 22 4.91 -27.61 -22.59
C ALA A 22 5.07 -26.23 -21.91
N GLY A 23 5.88 -25.27 -22.37
CA GLY A 23 6.29 -24.96 -23.74
C GLY A 23 5.30 -23.99 -24.38
N VAL A 24 5.54 -22.68 -24.26
CA VAL A 24 5.16 -21.66 -25.25
C VAL A 24 6.11 -20.47 -25.09
N GLY A 25 6.90 -20.18 -26.13
CA GLY A 25 7.62 -18.92 -26.27
C GLY A 25 6.75 -17.88 -26.97
N VAL A 26 6.99 -16.60 -26.66
CA VAL A 26 6.69 -15.42 -27.48
C VAL A 26 7.72 -14.36 -27.04
N ALA A 27 8.82 -14.20 -27.78
CA ALA A 27 9.03 -13.18 -28.82
C ALA A 27 9.06 -11.73 -28.29
N GLU A 28 10.29 -11.27 -28.03
CA GLU A 28 10.94 -10.05 -28.55
C GLU A 28 10.09 -8.87 -29.07
N ALA A 29 10.29 -7.70 -28.47
CA ALA A 29 10.29 -6.39 -29.14
C ALA A 29 10.99 -5.33 -28.26
N PRO A 30 12.09 -4.68 -28.71
CA PRO A 30 12.55 -3.43 -28.14
C PRO A 30 11.96 -2.24 -28.91
N ALA A 31 11.45 -1.26 -28.15
CA ALA A 31 10.81 -0.07 -28.68
C ALA A 31 11.82 1.05 -29.00
N ALA A 32 11.65 1.60 -30.21
CA ALA A 32 11.81 2.99 -30.64
C ALA A 32 13.17 3.69 -30.45
N ALA A 33 13.90 3.80 -31.56
CA ALA A 33 14.89 4.83 -31.81
C ALA A 33 14.26 5.97 -32.64
N ASP A 34 14.67 7.20 -32.30
CA ASP A 34 14.42 8.48 -32.95
C ASP A 34 14.52 8.46 -34.48
N ASP A 35 13.59 9.13 -35.14
CA ASP A 35 13.87 9.74 -36.44
C ASP A 35 13.13 11.08 -36.56
N ALA A 36 13.90 12.15 -36.45
CA ALA A 36 13.47 13.52 -36.67
C ALA A 36 14.03 13.98 -38.01
N THR A 37 13.19 14.08 -39.05
CA THR A 37 13.41 14.94 -40.23
C THR A 37 12.11 15.05 -41.00
N GLY A 38 11.66 16.28 -41.25
CA GLY A 38 10.47 16.54 -42.04
C GLY A 38 10.17 18.03 -42.16
N ASP A 39 11.08 18.78 -42.78
CA ASP A 39 10.78 20.10 -43.37
C ASP A 39 9.62 19.93 -44.36
N GLN A 40 8.51 20.65 -44.14
CA GLN A 40 7.51 20.91 -45.18
C GLN A 40 7.06 22.36 -45.11
N ASP A 41 7.70 23.12 -46.00
CA ASP A 41 7.33 24.39 -46.58
C ASP A 41 5.88 24.38 -47.08
N PHE A 42 5.01 25.19 -46.47
CA PHE A 42 3.67 25.50 -46.98
C PHE A 42 3.37 26.99 -46.77
N GLY A 43 3.97 27.83 -47.62
CA GLY A 43 3.50 29.19 -47.87
C GLY A 43 2.26 29.19 -48.77
N ALA A 44 1.06 29.21 -48.19
CA ALA A 44 -0.18 29.46 -48.91
C ALA A 44 -1.11 30.39 -48.11
N THR A 45 -1.25 31.61 -48.64
CA THR A 45 -2.39 32.53 -48.55
C THR A 45 -3.04 32.77 -47.18
N ILE A 46 -2.69 33.89 -46.56
CA ILE A 46 -3.38 34.43 -45.37
C ILE A 46 -4.60 35.23 -45.86
N PRO A 47 -5.85 34.87 -45.48
CA PRO A 47 -7.00 35.76 -45.67
C PRO A 47 -6.99 36.89 -44.64
N GLU A 48 -7.33 38.08 -45.12
CA GLU A 48 -7.45 39.36 -44.42
C GLU A 48 -8.47 39.27 -43.27
N PHE A 49 -8.01 39.45 -42.03
CA PHE A 49 -8.88 39.50 -40.84
C PHE A 49 -9.38 40.93 -40.62
N ASP A 50 -10.69 41.11 -40.77
CA ASP A 50 -11.42 42.35 -40.50
C ASP A 50 -11.41 42.69 -39.00
N GLU A 51 -11.03 43.93 -38.71
CA GLU A 51 -10.77 44.45 -37.38
C GLU A 51 -12.08 44.97 -36.77
N SER A 52 -12.87 44.08 -36.16
CA SER A 52 -13.96 44.49 -35.26
C SER A 52 -13.88 43.77 -33.92
N GLN A 53 -13.28 44.49 -32.97
CA GLN A 53 -13.18 44.15 -31.56
C GLN A 53 -14.55 43.95 -30.92
N SER A 54 -14.74 42.82 -30.23
CA SER A 54 -15.44 42.82 -28.94
C SER A 54 -14.99 41.61 -28.12
N VAL A 55 -13.98 41.85 -27.29
CA VAL A 55 -13.51 40.94 -26.25
C VAL A 55 -14.58 40.90 -25.16
N THR A 56 -15.38 39.83 -25.12
CA THR A 56 -16.19 39.51 -23.93
C THR A 56 -15.47 38.39 -23.18
N THR A 57 -14.51 38.78 -22.33
CA THR A 57 -14.08 37.92 -21.23
C THR A 57 -15.22 37.88 -20.23
N THR A 58 -15.97 36.78 -20.20
CA THR A 58 -16.86 36.47 -19.08
C THR A 58 -16.00 36.06 -17.90
N ALA A 59 -15.94 36.95 -16.91
CA ALA A 59 -15.24 36.78 -15.66
C ALA A 59 -15.73 35.53 -14.91
N LYS A 60 -14.80 34.63 -14.61
CA LYS A 60 -14.92 33.52 -13.67
C LYS A 60 -14.65 34.08 -12.25
N PRO A 61 -15.42 33.69 -11.21
CA PRO A 61 -15.62 34.52 -10.03
C PRO A 61 -14.35 34.64 -9.18
N GLU A 62 -14.03 35.87 -8.80
CA GLU A 62 -13.19 36.18 -7.65
C GLU A 62 -14.05 36.04 -6.38
N GLY A 63 -13.73 35.02 -5.59
CA GLY A 63 -14.23 34.81 -4.23
C GLY A 63 -13.35 33.79 -3.52
N ASP A 64 -12.78 34.18 -2.39
CA ASP A 64 -12.05 33.36 -1.39
C ASP A 64 -10.64 32.83 -1.70
N GLY A 65 -9.70 33.74 -2.02
CA GLY A 65 -8.30 33.40 -2.32
C GLY A 65 -7.29 33.36 -1.15
N VAL A 66 -7.68 33.74 0.08
CA VAL A 66 -6.77 33.81 1.25
C VAL A 66 -7.01 32.66 2.24
N ALA A 67 -8.26 32.33 2.56
CA ALA A 67 -8.58 31.22 3.47
C ALA A 67 -8.25 29.85 2.86
N GLY A 68 -8.54 29.63 1.57
CA GLY A 68 -8.24 28.36 0.89
C GLY A 68 -6.74 28.08 0.79
N ARG A 69 -5.90 29.11 0.64
CA ARG A 69 -4.44 28.96 0.57
C ARG A 69 -3.82 28.55 1.90
N SER A 70 -4.33 29.10 3.01
CA SER A 70 -3.88 28.74 4.37
C SER A 70 -4.27 27.32 4.75
N ILE A 71 -5.50 26.90 4.41
CA ILE A 71 -5.96 25.52 4.63
C ILE A 71 -5.13 24.55 3.80
N GLN A 72 -4.82 24.89 2.54
CA GLN A 72 -4.02 24.04 1.67
C GLN A 72 -2.57 23.87 2.14
N ALA A 73 -2.02 24.84 2.88
CA ALA A 73 -0.73 24.70 3.55
C ALA A 73 -0.80 23.74 4.76
N MET A 74 -1.92 23.71 5.50
CA MET A 74 -2.14 22.79 6.63
C MET A 74 -2.35 21.32 6.22
N LEU A 75 -2.73 21.07 4.96
CA LEU A 75 -2.92 19.72 4.43
C LEU A 75 -1.62 18.94 4.21
N ASN A 76 -0.46 19.63 4.21
CA ASN A 76 0.85 19.02 3.94
C ASN A 76 1.63 18.71 5.23
N VAL A 77 0.93 18.47 6.34
CA VAL A 77 1.57 18.15 7.63
C VAL A 77 1.77 16.64 7.74
N ASP A 78 3.02 16.23 7.97
CA ASP A 78 3.36 14.84 8.24
C ASP A 78 2.84 14.41 9.62
N LEU A 79 2.21 13.24 9.68
CA LEU A 79 1.68 12.67 10.92
C LEU A 79 2.30 11.29 11.16
N GLU A 80 2.62 10.99 12.42
CA GLU A 80 3.07 9.65 12.82
C GLU A 80 1.85 8.72 12.91
N VAL A 81 1.83 7.71 12.04
CA VAL A 81 0.81 6.65 12.04
C VAL A 81 1.40 5.40 12.68
N LYS A 82 0.74 4.89 13.70
CA LYS A 82 1.12 3.65 14.40
C LYS A 82 0.10 2.57 14.07
N VAL A 83 0.59 1.39 13.72
CA VAL A 83 -0.25 0.19 13.55
C VAL A 83 -0.07 -0.65 14.80
N VAL A 84 -1.16 -0.83 15.55
CA VAL A 84 -1.18 -1.59 16.79
C VAL A 84 -1.74 -2.98 16.49
N LEU A 85 -0.92 -4.01 16.75
CA LEU A 85 -1.35 -5.41 16.61
C LEU A 85 -2.31 -5.81 17.74
N GLY A 86 -2.12 -5.26 18.94
CA GLY A 86 -2.96 -5.50 20.11
C GLY A 86 -2.33 -4.94 21.38
N ASP A 87 -3.15 -4.80 22.41
CA ASP A 87 -2.73 -4.35 23.74
C ASP A 87 -2.57 -5.52 24.72
N CYS A 88 -1.87 -5.26 25.83
CA CYS A 88 -1.77 -6.20 26.94
C CYS A 88 -1.63 -5.43 28.26
N ARG A 89 -2.43 -5.77 29.27
CA ARG A 89 -2.29 -5.23 30.64
C ARG A 89 -1.61 -6.23 31.56
N MET A 90 -0.51 -5.82 32.17
CA MET A 90 0.23 -6.65 33.13
C MET A 90 0.68 -5.82 34.35
N PRO A 91 0.85 -6.44 35.53
CA PRO A 91 1.41 -5.75 36.68
C PRO A 91 2.89 -5.42 36.44
N ILE A 92 3.36 -4.31 37.02
CA ILE A 92 4.74 -3.84 36.90
C ILE A 92 5.74 -4.94 37.29
N SER A 93 5.41 -5.75 38.30
CA SER A 93 6.22 -6.89 38.74
C SER A 93 6.48 -7.93 37.64
N THR A 94 5.55 -8.13 36.71
CA THR A 94 5.70 -9.05 35.57
C THR A 94 6.54 -8.41 34.48
N LEU A 95 6.30 -7.13 34.18
CA LEU A 95 7.09 -6.37 33.19
C LEU A 95 8.58 -6.40 33.54
N LEU A 96 8.93 -6.18 34.82
CA LEU A 96 10.32 -6.19 35.29
C LEU A 96 10.99 -7.57 35.23
N LYS A 97 10.20 -8.66 35.15
CA LYS A 97 10.70 -10.04 35.04
C LYS A 97 10.87 -10.49 33.59
N LEU A 98 10.46 -9.70 32.61
CA LEU A 98 10.59 -10.06 31.21
C LEU A 98 12.07 -10.14 30.82
N THR A 99 12.41 -11.23 30.14
CA THR A 99 13.75 -11.48 29.64
C THR A 99 13.68 -11.80 28.16
N ARG A 100 14.85 -11.88 27.49
CA ARG A 100 14.91 -12.31 26.10
C ARG A 100 14.26 -13.70 25.97
N GLY A 101 13.28 -13.82 25.08
CA GLY A 101 12.52 -15.05 24.86
C GLY A 101 11.21 -15.15 25.67
N SER A 102 10.88 -14.15 26.49
CA SER A 102 9.55 -14.07 27.10
C SER A 102 8.48 -13.81 26.02
N VAL A 103 7.40 -14.57 26.05
CA VAL A 103 6.24 -14.42 25.17
C VAL A 103 5.14 -13.68 25.94
N ILE A 104 4.54 -12.67 25.30
CA ILE A 104 3.46 -11.87 25.89
C ILE A 104 2.19 -12.18 25.10
N GLU A 105 1.13 -12.54 25.82
CA GLU A 105 -0.20 -12.70 25.25
C GLU A 105 -0.83 -11.32 25.06
N LEU A 106 -1.36 -11.07 23.86
CA LEU A 106 -2.10 -9.85 23.53
C LEU A 106 -3.61 -10.13 23.61
N ASP A 107 -4.39 -9.08 23.84
CA ASP A 107 -5.85 -9.17 23.93
C ASP A 107 -6.54 -9.38 22.55
N GLN A 108 -5.78 -9.30 21.45
CA GLN A 108 -6.27 -9.42 20.07
C GLN A 108 -6.40 -10.90 19.62
N ARG A 109 -7.48 -11.24 18.91
CA ARG A 109 -7.66 -12.58 18.32
C ARG A 109 -7.01 -12.71 16.95
N ILE A 110 -6.65 -13.95 16.60
CA ILE A 110 -6.13 -14.28 15.28
C ILE A 110 -7.22 -14.03 14.23
N GLY A 111 -6.91 -13.22 13.22
CA GLY A 111 -7.81 -12.88 12.13
C GLY A 111 -8.70 -11.66 12.39
N GLU A 112 -8.57 -11.00 13.54
CA GLU A 112 -9.17 -9.69 13.73
C GLU A 112 -8.34 -8.60 13.02
N PRO A 113 -8.99 -7.52 12.53
CA PRO A 113 -8.26 -6.43 11.92
C PRO A 113 -7.41 -5.68 12.95
N VAL A 114 -6.22 -5.25 12.52
CA VAL A 114 -5.32 -4.40 13.30
C VAL A 114 -5.83 -2.97 13.39
N GLU A 115 -5.46 -2.29 14.46
CA GLU A 115 -5.86 -0.91 14.71
C GLU A 115 -4.82 0.07 14.16
N LEU A 116 -5.28 1.08 13.42
CA LEU A 116 -4.45 2.22 13.03
C LEU A 116 -4.74 3.40 13.95
N VAL A 117 -3.67 3.89 14.57
CA VAL A 117 -3.69 4.95 15.56
C VAL A 117 -2.84 6.11 15.08
N VAL A 118 -3.38 7.33 15.16
CA VAL A 118 -2.67 8.57 14.85
C VAL A 118 -2.78 9.48 16.06
N ASN A 119 -1.65 9.95 16.61
CA ASN A 119 -1.61 10.75 17.84
C ASN A 119 -2.48 10.16 18.97
N ASP A 120 -2.34 8.85 19.22
CA ASP A 120 -3.06 8.10 20.25
C ASP A 120 -4.59 8.01 20.06
N ARG A 121 -5.08 8.25 18.85
CA ARG A 121 -6.50 8.08 18.47
C ARG A 121 -6.68 7.03 17.39
N LEU A 122 -7.67 6.14 17.56
CA LEU A 122 -8.05 5.16 16.56
C LEU A 122 -8.69 5.86 15.35
N VAL A 123 -8.08 5.72 14.18
CA VAL A 123 -8.59 6.34 12.93
C VAL A 123 -9.16 5.32 11.95
N ALA A 124 -8.66 4.09 11.98
CA ALA A 124 -9.07 3.06 11.04
C ALA A 124 -8.74 1.66 11.57
N ARG A 125 -9.31 0.66 10.91
CA ARG A 125 -9.00 -0.75 11.08
C ARG A 125 -8.60 -1.33 9.73
N GLY A 126 -7.73 -2.32 9.75
CA GLY A 126 -7.27 -2.95 8.52
C GLY A 126 -6.70 -4.34 8.74
N GLU A 127 -6.48 -5.04 7.64
CA GLU A 127 -5.89 -6.38 7.64
C GLU A 127 -4.43 -6.32 7.20
N LEU A 128 -3.59 -7.17 7.80
CA LEU A 128 -2.18 -7.27 7.44
C LEU A 128 -2.02 -7.98 6.10
N VAL A 129 -1.31 -7.34 5.18
CA VAL A 129 -1.02 -7.87 3.84
C VAL A 129 0.49 -7.94 3.63
N LYS A 130 0.96 -9.03 3.02
CA LYS A 130 2.36 -9.16 2.62
C LYS A 130 2.57 -8.42 1.30
N LEU A 131 3.48 -7.44 1.28
CA LEU A 131 3.93 -6.76 0.08
C LEU A 131 5.14 -7.46 -0.53
N ALA A 132 5.45 -7.12 -1.78
CA ALA A 132 6.67 -7.57 -2.45
C ALA A 132 7.92 -7.16 -1.65
N GLY A 133 8.89 -8.08 -1.57
CA GLY A 133 10.16 -7.90 -0.86
C GLY A 133 10.06 -8.03 0.66
N ASP A 134 9.23 -8.96 1.17
CA ASP A 134 9.07 -9.25 2.61
C ASP A 134 8.67 -8.05 3.48
N ARG A 135 7.99 -7.08 2.86
CA ARG A 135 7.39 -5.95 3.56
C ARG A 135 6.00 -6.31 4.04
N ILE A 136 5.60 -5.68 5.13
CA ILE A 136 4.25 -5.78 5.68
C ILE A 136 3.53 -4.48 5.32
N GLY A 137 2.28 -4.61 4.89
CA GLY A 137 1.37 -3.48 4.69
C GLY A 137 0.05 -3.74 5.41
N VAL A 138 -0.79 -2.72 5.42
CA VAL A 138 -2.14 -2.80 6.00
C VAL A 138 -3.13 -2.39 4.94
N SER A 139 -4.09 -3.27 4.65
CA SER A 139 -5.25 -2.93 3.81
C SER A 139 -6.36 -2.43 4.71
N LEU A 140 -6.79 -1.18 4.51
CA LEU A 140 -7.87 -0.58 5.30
C LEU A 140 -9.18 -1.31 5.03
N THR A 141 -9.85 -1.75 6.09
CA THR A 141 -11.18 -2.38 6.04
C THR A 141 -12.25 -1.39 6.47
N GLU A 142 -12.00 -0.62 7.53
CA GLU A 142 -12.96 0.32 8.09
C GLU A 142 -12.24 1.63 8.47
N ILE A 143 -12.91 2.77 8.27
CA ILE A 143 -12.43 4.09 8.69
C ILE A 143 -13.36 4.61 9.78
N VAL A 144 -12.79 4.91 10.94
CA VAL A 144 -13.51 5.48 12.07
C VAL A 144 -13.62 6.99 11.84
N ARG A 145 -14.74 7.42 11.28
CA ARG A 145 -15.05 8.84 11.03
C ARG A 145 -15.53 9.51 12.32
N ASP A 146 -14.65 9.68 13.30
CA ASP A 146 -15.01 10.36 14.55
C ASP A 146 -14.38 11.75 14.70
N HIS A 147 -13.44 12.13 13.82
CA HIS A 147 -12.60 13.31 14.06
C HIS A 147 -12.43 14.27 12.88
N VAL A 148 -13.39 14.30 11.95
CA VAL A 148 -13.60 15.54 11.20
C VAL A 148 -14.44 16.43 12.12
N SER A 149 -13.78 17.16 13.02
CA SER A 149 -14.41 18.34 13.59
C SER A 149 -14.68 19.26 12.41
N GLU A 150 -15.96 19.41 12.07
CA GLU A 150 -16.42 20.41 11.10
C GLU A 150 -15.85 21.77 11.54
N PHE A 151 -14.89 22.25 10.75
CA PHE A 151 -14.45 23.63 10.75
C PHE A 151 -14.82 24.22 9.40
#